data_AF-A0AAN7TYV3-F1
#
_entry.id   AF-A0AAN7TYV3-F1
#
_cell.length_a   1.000
_cell.length_b   1.000
_cell.length_c   1.000
_cell.angle_alpha   90.00
_cell.angle_beta   90.00
_cell.angle_gamma   90.00
#
_symmetry.space_group_name_H-M   'P 1'
#
loop_
_entity.id
_entity.type
_entity.pdbx_description
1 polymer ?
#
loop_
_entity_poly.entity_id
_entity_poly.type
_entity_poly.pdbx_seq_one_letter_code
_entity_poly.pdbx_strand_id
1 'polypeptide(L)'
;MDNNKDITFKKFKFLLNIIQKRKKLALFLFLSILSIFLKRKLLLKTICQLSFLPNFIKLFIQQKLLSSTNSNNSNVSPTTTTTPNSNNSNEDILNNNNIFSFRYNSNNGEDSSDESNNNKKKQPKKVTLNQLQRKKVCVSTIGTIFKKNVYYEHIADRRVCEFKFMESERNILLKLAKETDLYLITQTEDLQEEDQVARLLKQYGIIDAGLNPHKSLYCSTSQGKGHMSRHLETVLHIDGSDIEVLTMLKPFVKNLVFINSNSNLKTTTTTTTTSSSSSSSSSSNGVTVSVSPITPKTNSEQGIYTATSLHEYFDYFN
;
A
#
# COMPACT_ATOMS: atom_id res chain seq x y z
N MET A 1 56.08 17.77 65.26
CA MET A 1 56.64 17.18 64.02
C MET A 1 55.66 17.32 62.82
N ASP A 2 54.94 18.44 62.68
CA ASP A 2 53.61 18.37 62.05
C ASP A 2 53.51 18.94 60.63
N ASN A 3 54.45 19.81 60.22
CA ASN A 3 54.49 20.40 58.87
C ASN A 3 54.53 19.36 57.73
N ASN A 4 54.98 18.13 57.98
CA ASN A 4 55.07 17.09 56.95
C ASN A 4 53.70 16.48 56.58
N LYS A 5 52.72 16.49 57.50
CA LYS A 5 51.38 15.91 57.27
C LYS A 5 50.50 16.77 56.35
N ASP A 6 50.62 18.08 56.45
CA ASP A 6 49.84 19.01 55.61
C ASP A 6 50.34 19.02 54.14
N ILE A 7 51.66 18.85 53.93
CA ILE A 7 52.25 18.71 52.59
C ILE A 7 51.73 17.47 51.86
N THR A 8 51.61 16.32 52.54
CA THR A 8 51.06 15.09 51.93
C THR A 8 49.57 15.20 51.64
N PHE A 9 48.78 15.81 52.53
CA PHE A 9 47.35 16.03 52.27
C PHE A 9 47.09 16.96 51.08
N LYS A 10 47.85 18.05 50.96
CA LYS A 10 47.78 18.98 49.81
C LYS A 10 48.15 18.28 48.48
N LYS A 11 49.19 17.44 48.48
CA LYS A 11 49.56 16.60 47.32
C LYS A 11 48.45 15.61 46.95
N PHE A 12 47.82 14.95 47.92
CA PHE A 12 46.71 14.01 47.67
C PHE A 12 45.47 14.70 47.07
N LYS A 13 45.08 15.87 47.61
CA LYS A 13 43.96 16.67 47.09
C LYS A 13 44.21 17.16 45.66
N PHE A 14 45.46 17.49 45.30
CA PHE A 14 45.86 17.84 43.95
C PHE A 14 45.76 16.64 42.99
N LEU A 15 46.23 15.46 43.40
CA LEU A 15 46.16 14.22 42.60
C LEU A 15 44.70 13.83 42.30
N LEU A 16 43.81 13.91 43.29
CA LEU A 16 42.36 13.67 43.13
C LEU A 16 41.72 14.62 42.10
N ASN A 17 42.09 15.90 42.10
CA ASN A 17 41.59 16.88 41.13
C ASN A 17 42.06 16.55 39.70
N ILE A 18 43.32 16.12 39.53
CA ILE A 18 43.83 15.61 38.24
C ILE A 18 43.05 14.38 37.77
N ILE A 19 42.77 13.41 38.66
CA ILE A 19 42.00 12.20 38.32
C ILE A 19 40.56 12.57 37.90
N GLN A 20 39.90 13.50 38.61
CA GLN A 20 38.57 13.98 38.23
C GLN A 20 38.57 14.72 36.88
N LYS A 21 39.56 15.57 36.60
CA LYS A 21 39.73 16.23 35.30
C LYS A 21 39.96 15.22 34.17
N ARG A 22 40.80 14.20 34.38
CA ARG A 22 41.02 13.11 33.41
C ARG A 22 39.74 12.30 33.15
N LYS A 23 38.94 11.99 34.18
CA LYS A 23 37.63 11.33 34.00
C LYS A 23 36.65 12.18 33.20
N LYS A 24 36.55 13.50 33.44
CA LYS A 24 35.71 14.41 32.64
C LYS A 24 36.17 14.50 31.19
N LEU A 25 37.49 14.57 30.94
CA LEU A 25 38.04 14.58 29.58
C LEU A 25 37.77 13.28 28.83
N ALA A 26 37.96 12.12 29.48
CA ALA A 26 37.65 10.81 28.90
C ALA A 26 36.16 10.67 28.56
N LEU A 27 35.27 11.15 29.43
CA LEU A 27 33.82 11.18 29.17
C LEU A 27 33.48 12.08 27.97
N PHE A 28 34.09 13.26 27.86
CA PHE A 28 33.87 14.16 26.73
C PHE A 28 34.36 13.56 25.39
N LEU A 29 35.52 12.91 25.39
CA LEU A 29 36.03 12.17 24.23
C LEU A 29 35.11 11.00 23.86
N PHE A 30 34.60 10.25 24.85
CA PHE A 30 33.65 9.16 24.63
C PHE A 30 32.33 9.67 24.02
N LEU A 31 31.75 10.76 24.54
CA LEU A 31 30.56 11.39 23.94
C LEU A 31 30.83 11.93 22.53
N SER A 32 32.01 12.50 22.28
CA SER A 32 32.41 12.97 20.95
C SER A 32 32.47 11.81 19.95
N ILE A 33 33.19 10.74 20.28
CA ILE A 33 33.29 9.51 19.46
C ILE A 33 31.91 8.89 19.26
N LEU A 34 31.09 8.77 20.31
CA LEU A 34 29.74 8.25 20.23
C LEU A 34 28.85 9.10 19.30
N SER A 35 28.97 10.44 19.35
CA SER A 35 28.26 11.33 18.43
C SER A 35 28.68 11.15 16.97
N ILE A 36 29.97 10.85 16.71
CA ILE A 36 30.48 10.52 15.38
C ILE A 36 29.92 9.16 14.92
N PHE A 37 29.82 8.17 15.81
CA PHE A 37 29.17 6.88 15.50
C PHE A 37 27.66 7.02 15.23
N LEU A 38 26.92 7.83 16.00
CA LEU A 38 25.50 8.09 15.73
C LEU A 38 25.32 8.83 14.40
N LYS A 39 26.11 9.87 14.13
CA LYS A 39 26.10 10.59 12.85
C LYS A 39 26.47 9.66 11.69
N ARG A 40 27.49 8.80 11.83
CA ARG A 40 27.83 7.77 10.83
C ARG A 40 26.73 6.72 10.65
N LYS A 41 26.02 6.30 11.70
CA LYS A 41 24.89 5.37 11.59
C LYS A 41 23.69 6.00 10.88
N LEU A 42 23.48 7.30 11.05
CA LEU A 42 22.48 8.07 10.30
C LEU A 42 22.88 8.26 8.83
N LEU A 43 24.16 8.57 8.56
CA LEU A 43 24.72 8.65 7.21
C LEU A 43 24.74 7.30 6.48
N LEU A 44 25.00 6.19 7.18
CA LEU A 44 24.83 4.86 6.60
C LEU A 44 23.36 4.53 6.35
N LYS A 45 22.41 5.02 7.16
CA LYS A 45 20.98 4.86 6.84
C LYS A 45 20.60 5.57 5.54
N THR A 46 21.07 6.79 5.30
CA THR A 46 20.82 7.47 4.00
C THR A 46 21.61 6.85 2.85
N ILE A 47 22.88 6.45 3.04
CA ILE A 47 23.66 5.76 1.99
C ILE A 47 23.09 4.37 1.66
N CYS A 48 22.52 3.64 2.63
CA CYS A 48 21.77 2.40 2.38
C CYS A 48 20.36 2.64 1.82
N GLN A 49 19.89 3.89 1.70
CA GLN A 49 18.75 4.24 0.85
C GLN A 49 19.23 4.61 -0.59
N LEU A 50 20.48 5.04 -0.76
CA LEU A 50 21.12 5.20 -2.08
C LEU A 50 21.49 3.88 -2.79
N SER A 51 21.19 2.71 -2.22
CA SER A 51 21.22 1.45 -3.00
C SER A 51 20.15 1.42 -4.10
N PHE A 52 19.15 2.32 -4.04
CA PHE A 52 18.33 2.72 -5.19
C PHE A 52 18.95 3.94 -5.91
N LEU A 53 20.18 3.76 -6.43
CA LEU A 53 20.69 4.65 -7.47
C LEU A 53 19.98 4.27 -8.79
N PRO A 54 19.13 5.13 -9.37
CA PRO A 54 18.26 4.72 -10.48
C PRO A 54 19.06 4.39 -11.74
N ASN A 55 18.57 3.43 -12.54
CA ASN A 55 19.16 3.02 -13.82
C ASN A 55 19.43 4.20 -14.79
N PHE A 56 18.72 5.31 -14.62
CA PHE A 56 18.99 6.59 -15.29
C PHE A 56 20.45 7.06 -15.17
N ILE A 57 21.09 6.93 -14.01
CA ILE A 57 22.49 7.38 -13.85
C ILE A 57 23.46 6.46 -14.60
N LYS A 58 23.14 5.15 -14.71
CA LYS A 58 23.89 4.21 -15.54
C LYS A 58 23.79 4.58 -17.03
N LEU A 59 22.60 4.94 -17.50
CA LEU A 59 22.37 5.47 -18.84
C LEU A 59 23.14 6.78 -19.08
N PHE A 60 23.09 7.73 -18.15
CA PHE A 60 23.75 9.04 -18.29
C PHE A 60 25.29 8.92 -18.35
N ILE A 61 25.87 8.02 -17.56
CA ILE A 61 27.31 7.69 -17.63
C ILE A 61 27.64 7.02 -18.98
N GLN A 62 26.83 6.05 -19.43
CA GLN A 62 27.04 5.36 -20.71
C GLN A 62 26.93 6.31 -21.91
N GLN A 63 25.98 7.24 -21.89
CA GLN A 63 25.80 8.27 -22.94
C GLN A 63 26.96 9.28 -22.98
N LYS A 64 27.58 9.58 -21.83
CA LYS A 64 28.79 10.42 -21.74
C LYS A 64 30.09 9.70 -22.11
N LEU A 65 30.11 8.37 -22.10
CA LEU A 65 31.24 7.56 -22.57
C LEU A 65 31.21 7.35 -24.10
N LEU A 66 30.04 7.07 -24.70
CA LEU A 66 29.92 6.92 -26.16
C LEU A 66 30.11 8.23 -26.96
N SER A 67 30.07 9.39 -26.29
CA SER A 67 30.32 10.70 -26.93
C SER A 67 31.80 11.11 -26.98
N SER A 68 32.74 10.24 -26.56
CA SER A 68 34.17 10.54 -26.48
C SER A 68 35.05 9.80 -27.50
N THR A 69 34.48 9.09 -28.47
CA THR A 69 35.24 8.34 -29.50
C THR A 69 34.65 8.53 -30.89
N ASN A 70 34.93 9.66 -31.53
CA ASN A 70 34.82 9.76 -32.99
C ASN A 70 35.76 10.82 -33.56
N SER A 71 36.93 10.39 -34.03
CA SER A 71 37.89 11.26 -34.72
C SER A 71 38.65 10.47 -35.80
N ASN A 72 38.43 10.86 -37.05
CA ASN A 72 39.28 10.67 -38.23
C ASN A 72 39.34 9.27 -38.90
N ASN A 73 38.88 9.26 -40.15
CA ASN A 73 39.48 8.62 -41.34
C ASN A 73 39.49 7.07 -41.50
N SER A 74 39.51 6.50 -42.72
CA SER A 74 38.84 6.82 -44.01
C SER A 74 39.08 5.69 -45.04
N ASN A 75 38.27 5.67 -46.11
CA ASN A 75 38.55 5.13 -47.46
C ASN A 75 38.52 3.59 -47.79
N VAL A 76 37.58 3.25 -48.72
CA VAL A 76 37.75 2.43 -49.97
C VAL A 76 37.74 0.87 -49.92
N SER A 77 36.58 0.30 -50.32
CA SER A 77 36.25 -0.69 -51.39
C SER A 77 37.31 -1.55 -52.13
N PRO A 78 36.93 -2.61 -52.91
CA PRO A 78 35.79 -3.57 -52.81
C PRO A 78 36.18 -5.04 -53.19
N THR A 79 35.21 -5.97 -53.40
CA THR A 79 35.07 -6.90 -54.58
C THR A 79 34.28 -8.22 -54.28
N THR A 80 33.35 -8.57 -55.20
CA THR A 80 32.54 -9.81 -55.50
C THR A 80 32.67 -11.10 -54.65
N THR A 81 31.69 -12.03 -54.52
CA THR A 81 30.54 -12.52 -55.37
C THR A 81 29.57 -13.35 -54.45
N THR A 82 28.38 -13.93 -54.76
CA THR A 82 27.48 -14.18 -55.93
C THR A 82 26.00 -14.32 -55.45
N THR A 83 25.03 -14.55 -56.36
CA THR A 83 23.57 -14.79 -56.15
C THR A 83 23.05 -15.82 -57.22
N PRO A 84 21.74 -16.19 -57.41
CA PRO A 84 20.49 -15.75 -56.75
C PRO A 84 19.38 -16.82 -56.46
N ASN A 85 18.41 -16.46 -55.61
CA ASN A 85 16.94 -16.58 -55.82
C ASN A 85 16.21 -15.84 -54.66
N SER A 86 15.38 -14.82 -54.91
CA SER A 86 13.94 -14.87 -55.26
C SER A 86 13.07 -15.32 -54.06
N ASN A 87 12.14 -14.52 -53.51
CA ASN A 87 11.65 -13.16 -53.85
C ASN A 87 11.03 -12.47 -52.58
N ASN A 88 11.02 -11.12 -52.57
CA ASN A 88 10.05 -10.15 -52.00
C ASN A 88 9.32 -10.42 -50.64
N SER A 89 9.08 -9.44 -49.75
CA SER A 89 9.36 -7.98 -49.75
C SER A 89 9.00 -7.32 -48.39
N ASN A 90 9.47 -6.08 -48.20
CA ASN A 90 9.02 -5.04 -47.23
C ASN A 90 9.41 -5.15 -45.73
N GLU A 91 10.38 -4.28 -45.37
CA GLU A 91 10.32 -3.24 -44.31
C GLU A 91 10.22 -3.55 -42.79
N ASP A 92 10.63 -2.50 -42.07
CA ASP A 92 10.45 -2.13 -40.66
C ASP A 92 11.09 -2.91 -39.48
N ILE A 93 12.16 -2.26 -39.01
CA ILE A 93 12.64 -2.20 -37.63
C ILE A 93 11.47 -2.08 -36.63
N LEU A 94 11.41 -2.96 -35.63
CA LEU A 94 10.60 -2.71 -34.42
C LEU A 94 11.43 -2.76 -33.14
N ASN A 95 11.25 -1.72 -32.32
CA ASN A 95 11.88 -1.55 -31.02
C ASN A 95 11.18 -2.40 -29.96
N ASN A 96 11.95 -3.18 -29.18
CA ASN A 96 11.40 -4.32 -28.43
C ASN A 96 10.87 -3.94 -27.03
N ASN A 97 9.75 -3.21 -27.01
CA ASN A 97 8.99 -2.89 -25.78
C ASN A 97 7.88 -3.94 -25.55
N ASN A 98 8.10 -4.88 -24.63
CA ASN A 98 7.11 -5.90 -24.26
C ASN A 98 5.93 -5.31 -23.43
N ILE A 99 5.01 -4.64 -24.12
CA ILE A 99 3.67 -4.36 -23.61
C ILE A 99 2.87 -5.67 -23.69
N PHE A 100 2.56 -6.28 -22.54
CA PHE A 100 1.67 -7.44 -22.46
C PHE A 100 0.23 -7.04 -22.77
N SER A 101 -0.13 -6.99 -24.06
CA SER A 101 -1.49 -6.81 -24.52
C SER A 101 -2.26 -8.14 -24.41
N PHE A 102 -3.17 -8.22 -23.44
CA PHE A 102 -4.07 -9.37 -23.31
C PHE A 102 -5.07 -9.40 -24.46
N ARG A 103 -4.78 -10.20 -25.49
CA ARG A 103 -5.66 -10.46 -26.63
C ARG A 103 -6.93 -11.16 -26.16
N TYR A 104 -8.00 -10.39 -25.99
CA TYR A 104 -9.35 -10.94 -25.86
C TYR A 104 -9.75 -11.65 -27.16
N ASN A 105 -10.16 -12.91 -27.05
CA ASN A 105 -10.63 -13.70 -28.19
C ASN A 105 -12.17 -13.71 -28.19
N SER A 106 -12.78 -12.79 -28.94
CA SER A 106 -14.24 -12.62 -29.00
C SER A 106 -14.84 -13.43 -30.15
N ASN A 107 -15.13 -14.72 -29.90
CA ASN A 107 -15.88 -15.54 -30.84
C ASN A 107 -17.37 -15.19 -30.74
N ASN A 108 -17.85 -14.29 -31.60
CA ASN A 108 -19.29 -14.11 -31.81
C ASN A 108 -19.80 -15.27 -32.69
N GLY A 109 -20.51 -16.22 -32.08
CA GLY A 109 -21.41 -17.12 -32.78
C GLY A 109 -22.84 -16.67 -32.51
N GLU A 110 -23.58 -16.33 -33.57
CA GLU A 110 -25.00 -16.01 -33.48
C GLU A 110 -25.82 -17.30 -33.42
N ASP A 111 -26.77 -17.38 -32.49
CA ASP A 111 -28.02 -18.12 -32.71
C ASP A 111 -29.16 -17.44 -31.93
N SER A 112 -30.38 -17.55 -32.42
CA SER A 112 -31.53 -16.78 -31.97
C SER A 112 -32.46 -17.58 -31.05
N SER A 113 -32.84 -16.99 -29.91
CA SER A 113 -34.01 -17.42 -29.13
C SER A 113 -34.50 -16.25 -28.27
N ASP A 114 -35.77 -15.87 -28.42
CA ASP A 114 -36.40 -14.89 -27.52
C ASP A 114 -36.69 -15.53 -26.16
N GLU A 115 -35.95 -15.14 -25.11
CA GLU A 115 -36.35 -15.43 -23.73
C GLU A 115 -36.11 -14.21 -22.83
N SER A 116 -37.16 -13.75 -22.16
CA SER A 116 -37.24 -12.49 -21.39
C SER A 116 -36.53 -12.58 -20.04
N ASN A 117 -35.23 -12.85 -20.09
CA ASN A 117 -34.40 -13.13 -18.93
C ASN A 117 -34.23 -11.92 -18.01
N ASN A 118 -34.94 -11.97 -16.88
CA ASN A 118 -34.74 -11.10 -15.73
C ASN A 118 -33.31 -11.28 -15.18
N ASN A 119 -32.37 -10.51 -15.71
CA ASN A 119 -30.94 -10.55 -15.38
C ASN A 119 -30.63 -10.02 -13.96
N LYS A 120 -31.14 -10.74 -12.94
CA LYS A 120 -30.67 -10.69 -11.55
C LYS A 120 -29.28 -11.32 -11.48
N LYS A 121 -28.32 -10.54 -11.98
CA LYS A 121 -26.86 -10.67 -11.85
C LYS A 121 -26.46 -11.37 -10.55
N LYS A 122 -26.19 -12.67 -10.63
CA LYS A 122 -25.88 -13.52 -9.47
C LYS A 122 -24.51 -13.13 -8.91
N GLN A 123 -24.45 -12.77 -7.63
CA GLN A 123 -23.18 -12.64 -6.89
C GLN A 123 -22.42 -13.98 -6.91
N PRO A 124 -21.07 -13.98 -6.91
CA PRO A 124 -20.29 -15.20 -6.75
C PRO A 124 -20.57 -15.88 -5.41
N LYS A 125 -20.25 -17.17 -5.29
CA LYS A 125 -20.56 -17.95 -4.09
C LYS A 125 -19.78 -17.45 -2.87
N LYS A 126 -20.51 -17.04 -1.84
CA LYS A 126 -19.99 -16.60 -0.53
C LYS A 126 -19.31 -17.77 0.20
N VAL A 127 -18.20 -17.50 0.91
CA VAL A 127 -17.44 -18.49 1.69
C VAL A 127 -17.82 -18.38 3.16
N THR A 128 -17.96 -19.50 3.87
CA THR A 128 -18.26 -19.51 5.31
C THR A 128 -16.99 -19.55 6.16
N LEU A 129 -17.04 -19.07 7.41
CA LEU A 129 -15.87 -19.10 8.31
C LEU A 129 -15.31 -20.52 8.50
N ASN A 130 -16.19 -21.51 8.62
CA ASN A 130 -15.83 -22.94 8.74
C ASN A 130 -15.02 -23.46 7.53
N GLN A 131 -15.24 -22.91 6.33
CA GLN A 131 -14.47 -23.26 5.11
C GLN A 131 -13.07 -22.60 5.08
N LEU A 132 -12.83 -21.59 5.92
CA LEU A 132 -11.57 -20.86 6.04
C LEU A 132 -10.68 -21.36 7.18
N GLN A 133 -11.16 -22.29 8.01
CA GLN A 133 -10.39 -22.78 9.15
C GLN A 133 -9.01 -23.30 8.73
N ARG A 134 -7.96 -22.75 9.37
CA ARG A 134 -6.54 -23.03 9.07
C ARG A 134 -6.13 -22.74 7.61
N LYS A 135 -6.87 -21.92 6.87
CA LYS A 135 -6.52 -21.44 5.52
C LYS A 135 -5.98 -20.02 5.56
N LYS A 136 -5.12 -19.69 4.60
CA LYS A 136 -4.54 -18.35 4.43
C LYS A 136 -5.61 -17.34 4.02
N VAL A 137 -5.95 -16.38 4.89
CA VAL A 137 -6.90 -15.29 4.62
C VAL A 137 -6.17 -13.97 4.65
N CYS A 138 -6.37 -13.12 3.64
CA CYS A 138 -5.80 -11.77 3.60
C CYS A 138 -6.90 -10.72 3.78
N VAL A 139 -6.67 -9.75 4.67
CA VAL A 139 -7.51 -8.55 4.81
C VAL A 139 -6.63 -7.31 4.61
N SER A 140 -6.85 -6.60 3.50
CA SER A 140 -6.34 -5.25 3.30
C SER A 140 -7.10 -4.32 4.24
N THR A 141 -6.40 -3.69 5.19
CA THR A 141 -7.03 -3.21 6.42
C THR A 141 -7.77 -1.88 6.30
N ILE A 142 -7.45 -1.08 5.27
CA ILE A 142 -8.03 0.25 5.06
C ILE A 142 -9.38 0.07 4.36
N GLY A 143 -10.42 0.71 4.89
CA GLY A 143 -11.80 0.54 4.43
C GLY A 143 -12.47 -0.77 4.85
N THR A 144 -11.73 -1.72 5.45
CA THR A 144 -12.30 -2.95 6.02
C THR A 144 -12.37 -2.92 7.54
N ILE A 145 -11.28 -2.54 8.23
CA ILE A 145 -11.19 -2.53 9.70
C ILE A 145 -10.63 -1.20 10.26
N PHE A 146 -10.00 -0.39 9.41
CA PHE A 146 -9.57 0.97 9.74
C PHE A 146 -10.15 2.00 8.76
N LYS A 147 -10.61 3.13 9.29
CA LYS A 147 -10.72 4.38 8.54
C LYS A 147 -9.39 5.11 8.63
N LYS A 148 -8.80 5.47 7.49
CA LYS A 148 -7.55 6.25 7.38
C LYS A 148 -7.91 7.69 7.05
N ASN A 149 -7.74 8.60 8.01
CA ASN A 149 -7.89 10.04 7.83
C ASN A 149 -6.51 10.63 7.50
N VAL A 150 -6.41 11.54 6.53
CA VAL A 150 -5.17 12.27 6.23
C VAL A 150 -5.49 13.76 6.14
N TYR A 151 -4.74 14.59 6.86
CA TYR A 151 -4.90 16.05 6.90
C TYR A 151 -3.53 16.74 7.07
N TYR A 152 -3.50 18.07 6.98
CA TYR A 152 -2.29 18.86 7.16
C TYR A 152 -2.42 19.79 8.38
N GLU A 153 -1.46 19.73 9.30
CA GLU A 153 -1.37 20.66 10.43
C GLU A 153 -0.75 21.99 9.97
N HIS A 154 -1.60 22.99 9.69
CA HIS A 154 -1.19 24.29 9.14
C HIS A 154 -0.06 25.02 9.90
N ILE A 155 0.12 24.75 11.19
CA ILE A 155 1.16 25.39 12.03
C ILE A 155 2.54 24.77 11.79
N ALA A 156 2.61 23.52 11.32
CA ALA A 156 3.85 22.74 11.17
C ALA A 156 4.12 22.30 9.72
N ASP A 157 3.25 22.67 8.77
CA ASP A 157 3.16 22.16 7.39
C ASP A 157 3.32 20.63 7.31
N ARG A 158 2.69 19.93 8.26
CA ARG A 158 2.88 18.50 8.48
C ARG A 158 1.67 17.72 8.02
N ARG A 159 1.86 16.82 7.05
CA ARG A 159 0.93 15.72 6.78
C ARG A 159 0.80 14.85 8.02
N VAL A 160 -0.40 14.77 8.58
CA VAL A 160 -0.76 13.86 9.66
C VAL A 160 -1.73 12.82 9.12
N CYS A 161 -1.48 11.57 9.47
CA CYS A 161 -2.39 10.46 9.24
C CYS A 161 -2.91 9.95 10.58
N GLU A 162 -4.19 9.61 10.62
CA GLU A 162 -4.84 8.96 11.75
C GLU A 162 -5.57 7.70 11.27
N PHE A 163 -5.31 6.56 11.92
CA PHE A 163 -6.09 5.35 11.78
C PHE A 163 -7.10 5.25 12.92
N LYS A 164 -8.38 5.07 12.59
CA LYS A 164 -9.46 4.77 13.55
C LYS A 164 -10.03 3.38 13.29
N PHE A 165 -9.99 2.51 14.31
CA PHE A 165 -10.54 1.16 14.23
C PHE A 165 -12.07 1.18 14.09
N MET A 166 -12.61 0.25 13.30
CA MET A 166 -14.05 0.09 13.09
C MET A 166 -14.59 -0.97 14.06
N GLU A 167 -15.15 -0.51 15.18
CA GLU A 167 -15.49 -1.37 16.33
C GLU A 167 -16.56 -2.43 16.02
N SER A 168 -17.44 -2.17 15.05
CA SER A 168 -18.39 -3.14 14.49
C SER A 168 -17.71 -4.39 13.92
N GLU A 169 -16.50 -4.25 13.39
CA GLU A 169 -15.75 -5.34 12.74
C GLU A 169 -14.88 -6.11 13.75
N ARG A 170 -14.83 -5.67 15.01
CA ARG A 170 -13.97 -6.27 16.05
C ARG A 170 -14.25 -7.76 16.24
N ASN A 171 -15.52 -8.12 16.46
CA ASN A 171 -15.90 -9.47 16.84
C ASN A 171 -15.60 -10.50 15.74
N ILE A 172 -15.77 -10.12 14.48
CA ILE A 172 -15.40 -10.97 13.34
C ILE A 172 -13.88 -11.03 13.12
N LEU A 173 -13.16 -9.92 13.31
CA LEU A 173 -11.70 -9.92 13.20
C LEU A 173 -11.05 -10.80 14.28
N LEU A 174 -11.61 -10.83 15.49
CA LEU A 174 -11.21 -11.75 16.57
C LEU A 174 -11.46 -13.22 16.19
N LYS A 175 -12.61 -13.56 15.59
CA LYS A 175 -12.89 -14.91 15.06
C LYS A 175 -11.87 -15.31 13.97
N LEU A 176 -11.63 -14.42 13.01
CA LEU A 176 -10.67 -14.66 11.91
C LEU A 176 -9.24 -14.89 12.43
N ALA A 177 -8.79 -14.07 13.40
CA ALA A 177 -7.46 -14.19 14.01
C ALA A 177 -7.26 -15.50 14.79
N LYS A 178 -8.34 -16.04 15.35
CA LYS A 178 -8.34 -17.31 16.12
C LYS A 178 -8.41 -18.55 15.23
N GLU A 179 -9.18 -18.49 14.14
CA GLU A 179 -9.58 -19.69 13.38
C GLU A 179 -8.86 -19.86 12.03
N THR A 180 -8.31 -18.79 11.46
CA THR A 180 -7.71 -18.78 10.11
C THR A 180 -6.21 -18.48 10.17
N ASP A 181 -5.48 -18.77 9.09
CA ASP A 181 -4.12 -18.26 8.92
C ASP A 181 -4.21 -16.80 8.41
N LEU A 182 -4.51 -15.88 9.32
CA LEU A 182 -4.82 -14.49 9.02
C LEU A 182 -3.55 -13.67 8.72
N TYR A 183 -3.58 -12.95 7.60
CA TYR A 183 -2.65 -11.89 7.23
C TYR A 183 -3.42 -10.58 7.09
N LEU A 184 -2.88 -9.52 7.69
CA LEU A 184 -3.35 -8.15 7.51
C LEU A 184 -2.35 -7.41 6.63
N ILE A 185 -2.83 -6.61 5.68
CA ILE A 185 -1.98 -5.74 4.87
C ILE A 185 -2.45 -4.29 4.99
N THR A 186 -1.58 -3.39 5.43
CA THR A 186 -1.90 -1.96 5.57
C THR A 186 -1.02 -1.13 4.65
N GLN A 187 -1.63 -0.14 3.98
CA GLN A 187 -0.88 0.79 3.13
C GLN A 187 -0.39 1.99 3.95
N THR A 188 0.93 2.03 4.18
CA THR A 188 1.61 3.00 5.05
C THR A 188 2.64 3.83 4.29
N GLU A 189 2.75 5.11 4.63
CA GLU A 189 3.76 6.02 4.06
C GLU A 189 5.01 6.16 4.95
N ASP A 190 4.88 5.94 6.27
CA ASP A 190 5.99 5.97 7.22
C ASP A 190 5.80 4.98 8.40
N LEU A 191 6.83 4.87 9.24
CA LEU A 191 6.84 3.99 10.41
C LEU A 191 5.90 4.45 11.55
N GLN A 192 5.46 5.72 11.58
CA GLN A 192 4.50 6.20 12.58
C GLN A 192 3.09 5.69 12.26
N GLU A 193 2.75 5.59 10.97
CA GLU A 193 1.54 4.90 10.50
C GLU A 193 1.57 3.41 10.88
N GLU A 194 2.71 2.72 10.72
CA GLU A 194 2.89 1.31 11.13
C GLU A 194 2.74 1.14 12.65
N ASP A 195 3.41 1.98 13.45
CA ASP A 195 3.32 1.98 14.92
C ASP A 195 1.91 2.32 15.43
N GLN A 196 1.12 3.13 14.71
CA GLN A 196 -0.28 3.38 15.05
C GLN A 196 -1.14 2.15 14.80
N VAL A 197 -0.99 1.51 13.65
CA VAL A 197 -1.73 0.28 13.29
C VAL A 197 -1.41 -0.84 14.27
N ALA A 198 -0.13 -1.08 14.58
CA ALA A 198 0.29 -2.11 15.52
C ALA A 198 -0.27 -1.87 16.95
N ARG A 199 -0.27 -0.62 17.42
CA ARG A 199 -0.88 -0.26 18.71
C ARG A 199 -2.38 -0.50 18.73
N LEU A 200 -3.11 -0.16 17.67
CA LEU A 200 -4.56 -0.38 17.59
C LEU A 200 -4.92 -1.88 17.55
N LEU A 201 -4.21 -2.68 16.75
CA LEU A 201 -4.41 -4.14 16.71
C LEU A 201 -4.20 -4.79 18.08
N LYS A 202 -3.24 -4.30 18.87
CA LYS A 202 -3.06 -4.72 20.27
C LYS A 202 -4.17 -4.18 21.19
N GLN A 203 -4.49 -2.90 21.12
CA GLN A 203 -5.50 -2.25 21.97
C GLN A 203 -6.88 -2.92 21.86
N TYR A 204 -7.29 -3.33 20.66
CA TYR A 204 -8.57 -4.03 20.44
C TYR A 204 -8.49 -5.55 20.70
N GLY A 205 -7.33 -6.10 21.08
CA GLY A 205 -7.11 -7.50 21.43
C GLY A 205 -6.96 -8.46 20.25
N ILE A 206 -6.68 -7.95 19.04
CA ILE A 206 -6.59 -8.77 17.82
C ILE A 206 -5.34 -9.66 17.83
N ILE A 207 -4.22 -9.11 18.32
CA ILE A 207 -2.97 -9.86 18.54
C ILE A 207 -3.19 -10.97 19.57
N ASP A 208 -3.79 -10.64 20.72
CA ASP A 208 -4.00 -11.56 21.83
C ASP A 208 -5.01 -12.68 21.51
N ALA A 209 -5.86 -12.48 20.50
CA ALA A 209 -6.79 -13.49 19.99
C ALA A 209 -6.16 -14.54 19.05
N GLY A 210 -4.92 -14.33 18.59
CA GLY A 210 -4.19 -15.30 17.76
C GLY A 210 -3.44 -14.71 16.56
N LEU A 211 -3.63 -13.41 16.23
CA LEU A 211 -2.92 -12.79 15.11
C LEU A 211 -1.43 -12.67 15.43
N ASN A 212 -0.60 -13.46 14.75
CA ASN A 212 0.85 -13.35 14.80
C ASN A 212 1.29 -11.95 14.29
N PRO A 213 2.03 -11.14 15.09
CA PRO A 213 2.47 -9.80 14.69
C PRO A 213 3.23 -9.76 13.36
N HIS A 214 3.99 -10.80 13.02
CA HIS A 214 4.72 -10.91 11.74
C HIS A 214 3.80 -11.13 10.51
N LYS A 215 2.48 -11.22 10.72
CA LYS A 215 1.45 -11.27 9.68
C LYS A 215 0.63 -9.98 9.60
N SER A 216 0.98 -8.96 10.40
CA SER A 216 0.66 -7.57 10.11
C SER A 216 1.72 -7.02 9.17
N LEU A 217 1.37 -6.85 7.89
CA LEU A 217 2.28 -6.53 6.80
C LEU A 217 2.01 -5.11 6.28
N TYR A 218 3.06 -4.47 5.79
CA TYR A 218 3.05 -3.05 5.43
C TYR A 218 3.63 -2.83 4.03
N CYS A 219 3.08 -1.88 3.28
CA CYS A 219 3.56 -1.50 1.94
C CYS A 219 3.15 -0.07 1.57
N SER A 220 3.91 0.60 0.72
CA SER A 220 3.60 1.99 0.31
C SER A 220 2.59 2.12 -0.83
N THR A 221 2.35 1.07 -1.62
CA THR A 221 1.52 1.14 -2.84
C THR A 221 0.40 0.11 -2.86
N SER A 222 -0.71 0.44 -3.54
CA SER A 222 -1.81 -0.50 -3.76
C SER A 222 -1.37 -1.78 -4.47
N GLN A 223 -0.53 -1.65 -5.50
CA GLN A 223 0.03 -2.80 -6.23
C GLN A 223 0.85 -3.70 -5.29
N GLY A 224 1.55 -3.13 -4.31
CA GLY A 224 2.18 -3.86 -3.21
C GLY A 224 1.22 -4.78 -2.47
N LYS A 225 0.03 -4.29 -2.07
CA LYS A 225 -1.02 -5.09 -1.41
C LYS A 225 -1.37 -6.34 -2.21
N GLY A 226 -1.61 -6.16 -3.51
CA GLY A 226 -1.96 -7.24 -4.42
C GLY A 226 -0.81 -8.23 -4.68
N HIS A 227 0.42 -7.74 -4.90
CA HIS A 227 1.59 -8.60 -5.04
C HIS A 227 1.83 -9.46 -3.79
N MET A 228 1.75 -8.85 -2.60
CA MET A 228 1.92 -9.56 -1.33
C MET A 228 0.83 -10.62 -1.13
N SER A 229 -0.45 -10.30 -1.37
CA SER A 229 -1.53 -11.30 -1.28
C SER A 229 -1.40 -12.43 -2.31
N ARG A 230 -0.87 -12.15 -3.51
CA ARG A 230 -0.57 -13.18 -4.52
C ARG A 230 0.55 -14.10 -4.04
N HIS A 231 1.65 -13.56 -3.54
CA HIS A 231 2.79 -14.35 -3.03
C HIS A 231 2.46 -15.09 -1.72
N LEU A 232 1.48 -14.61 -0.95
CA LEU A 232 0.93 -15.36 0.17
C LEU A 232 0.07 -16.55 -0.27
N GLU A 233 -0.44 -16.61 -1.51
CA GLU A 233 -1.35 -17.66 -1.99
C GLU A 233 -2.62 -17.80 -1.14
N THR A 234 -3.25 -16.67 -0.81
CA THR A 234 -4.43 -16.66 0.06
C THR A 234 -5.66 -17.26 -0.62
N VAL A 235 -6.47 -18.02 0.13
CA VAL A 235 -7.73 -18.60 -0.40
C VAL A 235 -8.84 -17.55 -0.53
N LEU A 236 -8.72 -16.48 0.25
CA LEU A 236 -9.64 -15.35 0.33
C LEU A 236 -8.83 -14.06 0.50
N HIS A 237 -9.14 -13.04 -0.30
CA HIS A 237 -8.68 -11.66 -0.08
C HIS A 237 -9.87 -10.73 0.06
N ILE A 238 -9.79 -9.81 1.02
CA ILE A 238 -10.80 -8.79 1.33
C ILE A 238 -10.13 -7.41 1.26
N ASP A 239 -10.65 -6.50 0.42
CA ASP A 239 -10.22 -5.08 0.36
C ASP A 239 -11.44 -4.16 0.40
N GLY A 240 -11.33 -3.01 1.08
CA GLY A 240 -12.39 -1.98 1.19
C GLY A 240 -11.92 -0.60 0.74
N SER A 241 -10.73 -0.52 0.15
CA SER A 241 -10.08 0.67 -0.40
C SER A 241 -9.95 0.62 -1.92
N ASP A 242 -9.78 -0.58 -2.49
CA ASP A 242 -9.20 -0.73 -3.83
C ASP A 242 -9.78 -1.92 -4.62
N ILE A 243 -10.58 -1.61 -5.64
CA ILE A 243 -11.19 -2.59 -6.56
C ILE A 243 -10.24 -3.03 -7.69
N GLU A 244 -9.16 -2.29 -7.94
CA GLU A 244 -8.15 -2.60 -8.95
C GLU A 244 -7.21 -3.71 -8.44
N VAL A 245 -6.84 -3.65 -7.16
CA VAL A 245 -6.11 -4.71 -6.46
C VAL A 245 -6.86 -6.04 -6.52
N LEU A 246 -8.16 -6.03 -6.22
CA LEU A 246 -9.01 -7.22 -6.38
C LEU A 246 -9.06 -7.66 -7.85
N THR A 247 -9.10 -6.73 -8.80
CA THR A 247 -9.09 -7.05 -10.23
C THR A 247 -7.80 -7.71 -10.70
N MET A 248 -6.63 -7.27 -10.21
CA MET A 248 -5.35 -7.96 -10.46
C MET A 248 -5.31 -9.36 -9.82
N LEU A 249 -5.98 -9.56 -8.68
CA LEU A 249 -5.95 -10.83 -7.95
C LEU A 249 -6.82 -11.94 -8.55
N LYS A 250 -7.76 -11.62 -9.46
CA LYS A 250 -8.70 -12.58 -10.09
C LYS A 250 -8.05 -13.88 -10.63
N PRO A 251 -6.87 -13.87 -11.29
CA PRO A 251 -6.25 -15.09 -11.80
C PRO A 251 -5.57 -15.95 -10.72
N PHE A 252 -5.44 -15.46 -9.47
CA PHE A 252 -4.56 -16.04 -8.45
C PHE A 252 -5.28 -16.40 -7.15
N VAL A 253 -6.30 -15.63 -6.76
CA VAL A 253 -7.04 -15.80 -5.50
C VAL A 253 -8.48 -16.21 -5.80
N LYS A 254 -8.89 -17.38 -5.28
CA LYS A 254 -10.17 -18.03 -5.63
C LYS A 254 -11.41 -17.27 -5.16
N ASN A 255 -11.31 -16.53 -4.06
CA ASN A 255 -12.43 -15.81 -3.47
C ASN A 255 -12.00 -14.37 -3.18
N LEU A 256 -12.72 -13.42 -3.75
CA LEU A 256 -12.42 -11.99 -3.65
C LEU A 256 -13.64 -11.26 -3.09
N VAL A 257 -13.41 -10.38 -2.13
CA VAL A 257 -14.46 -9.59 -1.49
C VAL A 257 -14.09 -8.12 -1.51
N PHE A 258 -14.99 -7.30 -2.06
CA PHE A 258 -14.95 -5.85 -1.94
C PHE A 258 -15.88 -5.39 -0.83
N ILE A 259 -15.33 -4.71 0.17
CA ILE A 259 -16.11 -4.04 1.22
C ILE A 259 -16.45 -2.63 0.75
N ASN A 260 -17.62 -2.50 0.15
CA ASN A 260 -18.15 -1.22 -0.29
C ASN A 260 -18.94 -0.54 0.83
N SER A 261 -18.24 0.10 1.76
CA SER A 261 -18.85 0.92 2.81
C SER A 261 -19.43 2.26 2.31
N ASN A 262 -20.05 2.27 1.11
CA ASN A 262 -20.93 3.32 0.63
C ASN A 262 -22.22 3.36 1.46
N SER A 263 -22.11 3.77 2.72
CA SER A 263 -23.23 4.26 3.51
C SER A 263 -23.67 5.62 2.98
N ASN A 264 -24.29 5.61 1.79
CA ASN A 264 -25.27 6.65 1.46
C ASN A 264 -26.20 6.76 2.66
N LEU A 265 -26.38 7.97 3.18
CA LEU A 265 -27.28 8.20 4.29
C LEU A 265 -28.64 7.59 3.91
N LYS A 266 -29.17 6.71 4.77
CA LYS A 266 -30.61 6.58 4.87
C LYS A 266 -31.08 7.94 5.39
N THR A 267 -31.41 8.83 4.47
CA THR A 267 -32.26 9.98 4.76
C THR A 267 -33.56 9.39 5.26
N THR A 268 -33.71 9.33 6.58
CA THR A 268 -34.95 8.94 7.22
C THR A 268 -35.95 10.02 6.84
N THR A 269 -36.78 9.72 5.84
CA THR A 269 -37.94 10.53 5.49
C THR A 269 -38.93 10.43 6.65
N THR A 270 -38.72 11.25 7.67
CA THR A 270 -39.67 11.40 8.78
C THR A 270 -40.96 11.94 8.21
N THR A 271 -41.97 11.06 8.07
CA THR A 271 -43.29 11.41 7.56
C THR A 271 -44.06 12.23 8.61
N THR A 272 -43.67 13.49 8.80
CA THR A 272 -44.37 14.44 9.64
C THR A 272 -45.52 15.06 8.85
N THR A 273 -46.72 14.51 9.01
CA THR A 273 -47.95 15.08 8.45
C THR A 273 -48.37 16.37 9.16
N THR A 274 -48.03 17.51 8.57
CA THR A 274 -48.61 18.82 8.89
C THR A 274 -48.80 19.66 7.62
N SER A 275 -49.97 20.27 7.48
CA SER A 275 -50.41 21.00 6.28
C SER A 275 -50.54 22.50 6.53
N SER A 276 -49.97 23.37 5.68
CA SER A 276 -50.58 24.65 5.25
C SER A 276 -49.74 25.50 4.26
N SER A 277 -50.44 26.07 3.27
CA SER A 277 -50.31 27.41 2.66
C SER A 277 -48.94 28.06 2.28
N SER A 278 -48.70 28.12 0.95
CA SER A 278 -48.48 29.32 0.09
C SER A 278 -47.27 30.28 0.23
N SER A 279 -46.81 30.73 -0.97
CA SER A 279 -45.99 31.94 -1.28
C SER A 279 -44.51 31.97 -0.83
N SER A 280 -43.58 32.66 -1.50
CA SER A 280 -43.49 33.08 -2.92
C SER A 280 -42.05 33.50 -3.30
N SER A 281 -41.73 33.48 -4.59
CA SER A 281 -40.69 34.30 -5.28
C SER A 281 -39.25 34.35 -4.73
N SER A 282 -38.29 33.86 -5.52
CA SER A 282 -37.22 34.70 -6.12
C SER A 282 -36.39 33.90 -7.14
N SER A 283 -35.78 34.61 -8.10
CA SER A 283 -34.97 34.03 -9.17
C SER A 283 -33.53 34.54 -9.11
N SER A 284 -32.57 33.67 -9.44
CA SER A 284 -31.23 34.07 -9.88
C SER A 284 -30.61 32.95 -10.73
N ASN A 285 -29.75 33.31 -11.67
CA ASN A 285 -29.27 32.41 -12.72
C ASN A 285 -28.03 31.63 -12.29
N GLY A 286 -28.01 30.31 -12.53
CA GLY A 286 -26.84 29.45 -12.38
C GLY A 286 -26.68 28.54 -13.61
N VAL A 287 -25.50 28.53 -14.23
CA VAL A 287 -25.23 27.73 -15.43
C VAL A 287 -25.14 26.25 -15.05
N THR A 288 -26.10 25.45 -15.50
CA THR A 288 -26.17 24.01 -15.23
C THR A 288 -25.26 23.21 -16.15
N VAL A 289 -23.99 23.06 -15.76
CA VAL A 289 -23.11 22.02 -16.35
C VAL A 289 -23.63 20.65 -15.93
N SER A 290 -24.23 19.92 -16.86
CA SER A 290 -24.84 18.61 -16.66
C SER A 290 -23.80 17.49 -16.54
N VAL A 291 -23.03 17.50 -15.43
CA VAL A 291 -22.19 16.36 -15.04
C VAL A 291 -23.10 15.16 -14.77
N SER A 292 -23.12 14.23 -15.72
CA SER A 292 -23.91 13.00 -15.61
C SER A 292 -23.42 12.18 -14.41
N PRO A 293 -24.31 11.66 -13.55
CA PRO A 293 -23.89 10.74 -12.49
C PRO A 293 -23.18 9.54 -13.11
N ILE A 294 -21.93 9.29 -12.72
CA ILE A 294 -21.20 8.09 -13.11
C ILE A 294 -21.88 6.91 -12.43
N THR A 295 -22.81 6.26 -13.14
CA THR A 295 -23.49 5.07 -12.66
C THR A 295 -22.47 3.96 -12.43
N PRO A 296 -22.33 3.42 -11.20
CA PRO A 296 -21.38 2.36 -10.94
C PRO A 296 -21.79 1.10 -11.72
N LYS A 297 -21.00 0.73 -12.73
CA LYS A 297 -21.21 -0.51 -13.49
C LYS A 297 -21.27 -1.69 -12.50
N THR A 298 -22.36 -2.46 -12.56
CA THR A 298 -22.64 -3.49 -11.56
C THR A 298 -21.76 -4.72 -11.78
N ASN A 299 -20.68 -4.80 -11.02
CA ASN A 299 -19.50 -5.68 -11.19
C ASN A 299 -19.73 -7.21 -11.04
N SER A 300 -20.95 -7.74 -11.19
CA SER A 300 -21.25 -9.17 -10.99
C SER A 300 -20.50 -10.11 -11.93
N GLU A 301 -20.18 -9.66 -13.14
CA GLU A 301 -19.42 -10.43 -14.15
C GLU A 301 -17.96 -10.68 -13.72
N GLN A 302 -17.49 -10.06 -12.64
CA GLN A 302 -16.08 -10.01 -12.29
C GLN A 302 -15.61 -11.06 -11.26
N GLY A 303 -16.51 -11.90 -10.73
CA GLY A 303 -16.16 -12.91 -9.73
C GLY A 303 -15.75 -12.35 -8.35
N ILE A 304 -15.91 -11.04 -8.13
CA ILE A 304 -15.72 -10.38 -6.83
C ILE A 304 -17.09 -10.30 -6.13
N TYR A 305 -17.16 -10.73 -4.88
CA TYR A 305 -18.32 -10.55 -4.02
C TYR A 305 -18.34 -9.13 -3.44
N THR A 306 -19.50 -8.48 -3.34
CA THR A 306 -19.63 -7.18 -2.65
C THR A 306 -20.40 -7.30 -1.34
N ALA A 307 -19.84 -6.78 -0.25
CA ALA A 307 -20.52 -6.55 1.05
C ALA A 307 -20.38 -5.08 1.47
N THR A 308 -21.15 -4.63 2.45
CA THR A 308 -21.04 -3.27 3.04
C THR A 308 -20.06 -3.22 4.22
N SER A 309 -19.90 -4.33 4.95
CA SER A 309 -18.93 -4.50 6.04
C SER A 309 -18.35 -5.92 6.12
N LEU A 310 -17.27 -6.10 6.88
CA LEU A 310 -16.64 -7.41 7.11
C LEU A 310 -17.54 -8.30 7.99
N HIS A 311 -18.23 -7.70 8.96
CA HIS A 311 -19.24 -8.32 9.81
C HIS A 311 -20.41 -8.86 8.97
N GLU A 312 -20.98 -8.08 8.05
CA GLU A 312 -22.01 -8.56 7.11
C GLU A 312 -21.50 -9.70 6.20
N TYR A 313 -20.22 -9.65 5.81
CA TYR A 313 -19.64 -10.74 5.03
C TYR A 313 -19.60 -12.08 5.79
N PHE A 314 -19.61 -12.11 7.13
CA PHE A 314 -19.52 -13.37 7.87
C PHE A 314 -20.75 -13.74 8.71
N ASP A 315 -21.63 -12.80 9.06
CA ASP A 315 -22.68 -13.07 10.04
C ASP A 315 -23.88 -13.89 9.51
N TYR A 316 -24.13 -13.88 8.19
CA TYR A 316 -25.20 -14.67 7.53
C TYR A 316 -25.07 -16.22 7.64
N PHE A 317 -24.18 -16.74 8.49
CA PHE A 317 -23.91 -18.17 8.68
C PHE A 317 -23.69 -18.58 10.15
N ASN A 318 -24.07 -17.75 11.13
CA ASN A 318 -24.13 -18.13 12.55
C ASN A 318 -25.60 -18.32 12.97
#